data_AF-N9LX73-F1
#
_entry.id   AF-N9LX73-F1
#
_cell.length_a   1.000
_cell.length_b   1.000
_cell.length_c   1.000
_cell.angle_alpha   90.00
_cell.angle_beta   90.00
_cell.angle_gamma   90.00
#
_symmetry.space_group_name_H-M   'P 1'
#
loop_
_entity.id
_entity.type
_entity.pdbx_description
1 polymer ?
#
loop_
_entity_poly.entity_id
_entity_poly.type
_entity_poly.pdbx_seq_one_letter_code
_entity_poly.pdbx_strand_id
1 'polypeptide(L)'
;MINERLKNIFEILDEMQSLISKYLDSLNASDANYEEYEILNRFNKSVIPKFRLTINTYSSLFENEIFYETVMNDLESMAGSFRYNVMNLDGLEAHQTLSNMVNSARNIQEIKKDLQMMRATSLRFEELIEPAIDKALNQIKNKVDKVDAAILAIEQHETDKIYLGLYNKYNKEYVFNNIFFYTSIFFGIFFTYYSTIELTDITNPTVANYQSYQNFWIKFITIKFLILSATVTFATLFLRRLSHAKKLKEQAYQTHVEISAFPIHVRSLKEEDKHELVKELTMKYFGKELDQTQNDKIGDLMQDQLVAGTELIKASAELVKSVKPSALADNPSDRSNN
;
A
#
# COMPACT_ATOMS: atom_id res chain seq x y z
N MET A 1 -33.25 -13.39 26.02
CA MET A 1 -33.35 -12.06 26.65
C MET A 1 -34.73 -11.43 26.44
N ILE A 2 -35.19 -11.19 25.21
CA ILE A 2 -36.54 -10.62 24.94
C ILE A 2 -37.66 -11.44 25.56
N ASN A 3 -37.63 -12.78 25.41
CA ASN A 3 -38.67 -13.65 25.94
C ASN A 3 -38.81 -13.57 27.48
N GLU A 4 -37.70 -13.33 28.18
CA GLU A 4 -37.69 -13.18 29.64
C GLU A 4 -38.26 -11.83 30.06
N ARG A 5 -37.89 -10.75 29.36
CA ARG A 5 -38.46 -9.41 29.56
C ARG A 5 -39.97 -9.38 29.35
N LEU A 6 -40.45 -9.97 28.26
CA LEU A 6 -41.90 -10.06 27.98
C LEU A 6 -42.63 -10.89 29.04
N LYS A 7 -42.00 -11.98 29.51
CA LYS A 7 -42.54 -12.81 30.59
C LYS A 7 -42.74 -11.97 31.86
N ASN A 8 -41.75 -11.19 32.27
CA ASN A 8 -41.84 -10.34 33.47
C ASN A 8 -42.97 -9.30 33.37
N ILE A 9 -43.10 -8.65 32.21
CA ILE A 9 -44.22 -7.72 31.95
C ILE A 9 -45.56 -8.43 32.08
N PHE A 10 -45.70 -9.62 31.49
CA PHE A 10 -46.94 -10.38 31.56
C PHE A 10 -47.26 -10.88 32.97
N GLU A 11 -46.25 -11.27 33.75
CA GLU A 11 -46.43 -11.64 35.16
C GLU A 11 -47.02 -10.48 35.98
N ILE A 12 -46.57 -9.24 35.78
CA ILE A 12 -47.16 -8.06 36.44
C ILE A 12 -48.59 -7.81 35.98
N LEU A 13 -48.86 -7.89 34.67
CA LEU A 13 -50.22 -7.69 34.16
C LEU A 13 -51.19 -8.73 34.71
N ASP A 14 -50.76 -9.99 34.80
CA ASP A 14 -51.54 -11.08 35.38
C ASP A 14 -51.76 -10.85 36.89
N GLU A 15 -50.76 -10.33 37.62
CA GLU A 15 -50.90 -9.90 39.02
C GLU A 15 -51.95 -8.79 39.18
N MET A 16 -51.85 -7.72 38.39
CA MET A 16 -52.82 -6.61 38.40
C MET A 16 -54.24 -7.11 38.15
N GLN A 17 -54.42 -8.00 37.17
CA GLN A 17 -55.71 -8.59 36.82
C GLN A 17 -56.29 -9.39 38.00
N SER A 18 -55.45 -10.14 38.70
CA SER A 18 -55.82 -10.91 39.90
C SER A 18 -56.25 -9.99 41.05
N LEU A 19 -55.48 -8.95 41.35
CA LEU A 19 -55.77 -7.97 42.40
C LEU A 19 -57.10 -7.24 42.16
N ILE A 20 -57.34 -6.81 40.92
CA ILE A 20 -58.57 -6.14 40.54
C ILE A 20 -59.77 -7.09 40.66
N SER A 21 -59.63 -8.34 40.20
CA SER A 21 -60.71 -9.32 40.29
C SER A 21 -61.08 -9.60 41.76
N LYS A 22 -60.08 -9.80 42.62
CA LYS A 22 -60.28 -10.00 44.07
C LYS A 22 -61.02 -8.82 44.72
N TYR A 23 -60.66 -7.60 44.34
CA TYR A 23 -61.31 -6.40 44.84
C TYR A 23 -62.77 -6.29 44.37
N LEU A 24 -63.01 -6.49 43.07
CA LEU A 24 -64.36 -6.44 42.49
C LEU A 24 -65.29 -7.50 43.08
N ASP A 25 -64.78 -8.69 43.41
CA ASP A 25 -65.54 -9.76 44.06
C ASP A 25 -65.87 -9.45 45.53
N SER A 26 -65.04 -8.63 46.20
CA SER A 26 -65.25 -8.22 47.60
C SER A 26 -66.23 -7.07 47.78
N LEU A 27 -66.59 -6.36 46.70
CA LEU A 27 -67.51 -5.23 46.73
C LEU A 27 -68.96 -5.71 46.77
N ASN A 28 -69.73 -5.29 47.78
CA ASN A 28 -71.18 -5.44 47.78
C ASN A 28 -71.82 -4.50 46.75
N ALA A 29 -72.80 -4.99 46.00
CA ALA A 29 -73.45 -4.23 44.92
C ALA A 29 -74.15 -2.93 45.37
N SER A 30 -74.40 -2.73 46.67
CA SER A 30 -75.03 -1.52 47.23
C SER A 30 -74.05 -0.39 47.55
N ASP A 31 -72.75 -0.68 47.69
CA ASP A 31 -71.78 0.24 48.31
C ASP A 31 -70.82 0.87 47.29
N ALA A 32 -70.88 0.43 46.03
CA ALA A 32 -69.98 0.88 44.98
C ALA A 32 -70.57 2.02 44.15
N ASN A 33 -69.73 3.02 43.82
CA ASN A 33 -70.01 3.91 42.71
C ASN A 33 -70.04 3.07 41.41
N TYR A 34 -71.23 2.88 40.85
CA TYR A 34 -71.48 2.00 39.71
C TYR A 34 -70.59 2.35 38.50
N GLU A 35 -70.33 3.64 38.25
CA GLU A 35 -69.50 4.09 37.12
C GLU A 35 -68.04 3.66 37.28
N GLU A 36 -67.44 3.89 38.46
CA GLU A 36 -66.05 3.53 38.71
C GLU A 36 -65.85 2.00 38.74
N TYR A 37 -66.86 1.25 39.24
CA TYR A 37 -66.88 -0.21 39.17
C TYR A 37 -66.87 -0.70 37.72
N GLU A 38 -67.72 -0.13 36.86
CA GLU A 38 -67.78 -0.50 35.44
C GLU A 38 -66.46 -0.21 34.73
N ILE A 39 -65.84 0.95 35.00
CA ILE A 39 -64.53 1.33 34.45
C ILE A 39 -63.47 0.29 34.85
N LEU A 40 -63.39 -0.06 36.13
CA LEU A 40 -62.37 -0.98 36.64
C LEU A 40 -62.61 -2.41 36.13
N ASN A 41 -63.86 -2.86 36.06
CA ASN A 41 -64.24 -4.15 35.48
C ASN A 41 -63.94 -4.22 33.97
N ARG A 42 -64.21 -3.15 33.22
CA ARG A 42 -63.84 -3.03 31.79
C ARG A 42 -62.34 -3.02 31.60
N PHE A 43 -61.61 -2.34 32.49
CA PHE A 43 -60.16 -2.34 32.49
C PHE A 43 -59.61 -3.76 32.65
N ASN A 44 -60.12 -4.49 33.65
CA ASN A 44 -59.77 -5.87 33.94
C ASN A 44 -60.06 -6.83 32.75
N LYS A 45 -61.29 -6.78 32.23
CA LYS A 45 -61.76 -7.74 31.21
C LYS A 45 -61.35 -7.41 29.78
N SER A 46 -61.09 -6.14 29.47
CA SER A 46 -60.81 -5.73 28.08
C SER A 46 -59.52 -4.95 27.92
N VAL A 47 -59.12 -4.07 28.84
CA VAL A 47 -57.96 -3.20 28.61
C VAL A 47 -56.66 -3.97 28.80
N ILE A 48 -56.51 -4.71 29.91
CA ILE A 48 -55.33 -5.53 30.18
C ILE A 48 -55.07 -6.54 29.04
N PRO A 49 -56.05 -7.34 28.57
CA PRO A 49 -55.81 -8.27 27.46
C PRO A 49 -55.40 -7.58 26.15
N LYS A 50 -56.02 -6.44 25.81
CA LYS A 50 -55.65 -5.66 24.62
C LYS A 50 -54.25 -5.06 24.75
N PHE A 51 -53.88 -4.62 25.96
CA PHE A 51 -52.55 -4.11 26.24
C PHE A 51 -51.50 -5.21 26.12
N ARG A 52 -51.78 -6.43 26.62
CA ARG A 52 -50.93 -7.61 26.41
C ARG A 52 -50.66 -7.90 24.93
N LEU A 53 -51.69 -7.86 24.10
CA LEU A 53 -51.54 -8.01 22.64
C LEU A 53 -50.68 -6.89 22.04
N THR A 54 -50.81 -5.66 22.54
CA THR A 54 -50.02 -4.51 22.09
C THR A 54 -48.54 -4.70 22.43
N ILE A 55 -48.22 -5.10 23.67
CA ILE A 55 -46.87 -5.43 24.12
C ILE A 55 -46.26 -6.53 23.25
N ASN A 56 -47.02 -7.60 22.98
CA ASN A 56 -46.54 -8.69 22.13
C ASN A 56 -46.29 -8.26 20.68
N THR A 57 -47.17 -7.40 20.13
CA THR A 57 -47.02 -6.84 18.77
C THR A 57 -45.77 -5.97 18.67
N TYR A 58 -45.41 -5.27 19.74
CA TYR A 58 -44.27 -4.37 19.81
C TYR A 58 -43.08 -4.99 20.58
N SER A 59 -42.95 -6.32 20.57
CA SER A 59 -41.92 -7.07 21.29
C SER A 59 -40.50 -6.60 21.01
N SER A 60 -40.20 -6.25 19.75
CA SER A 60 -38.89 -5.71 19.33
C SER A 60 -38.47 -4.44 20.07
N LEU A 61 -39.40 -3.59 20.51
CA LEU A 61 -39.04 -2.37 21.25
C LEU A 61 -38.40 -2.70 22.61
N PHE A 62 -38.73 -3.85 23.19
CA PHE A 62 -38.21 -4.30 24.49
C PHE A 62 -36.81 -4.93 24.40
N GLU A 63 -36.20 -4.96 23.21
CA GLU A 63 -34.75 -5.18 23.07
C GLU A 63 -33.97 -4.01 23.68
N ASN A 64 -34.49 -2.80 23.54
CA ASN A 64 -33.93 -1.63 24.19
C ASN A 64 -34.15 -1.70 25.71
N GLU A 65 -33.05 -1.68 26.46
CA GLU A 65 -33.06 -1.80 27.92
C GLU A 65 -33.78 -0.64 28.61
N ILE A 66 -33.50 0.60 28.20
CA ILE A 66 -34.10 1.81 28.77
C ILE A 66 -35.62 1.77 28.60
N PHE A 67 -36.09 1.34 27.44
CA PHE A 67 -37.52 1.22 27.16
C PHE A 67 -38.18 0.16 28.01
N TYR A 68 -37.57 -1.03 28.09
CA TYR A 68 -38.05 -2.09 28.95
C TYR A 68 -38.16 -1.64 30.40
N GLU A 69 -37.11 -1.02 30.95
CA GLU A 69 -37.10 -0.53 32.33
C GLU A 69 -38.17 0.51 32.58
N THR A 70 -38.38 1.46 31.65
CA THR A 70 -39.41 2.50 31.78
C THR A 70 -40.80 1.89 31.90
N VAL A 71 -41.17 1.02 30.95
CA VAL A 71 -42.48 0.35 30.96
C VAL A 71 -42.63 -0.56 32.18
N MET A 72 -41.57 -1.26 32.56
CA MET A 72 -41.57 -2.13 33.74
C MET A 72 -41.81 -1.33 35.02
N ASN A 73 -41.09 -0.22 35.21
CA ASN A 73 -41.23 0.64 36.39
C ASN A 73 -42.64 1.25 36.50
N ASP A 74 -43.22 1.67 35.37
CA ASP A 74 -44.59 2.21 35.36
C ASP A 74 -45.61 1.13 35.72
N LEU A 75 -45.46 -0.08 35.17
CA LEU A 75 -46.31 -1.22 35.50
C LEU A 75 -46.16 -1.68 36.95
N GLU A 76 -44.94 -1.72 37.48
CA GLU A 76 -44.67 -2.04 38.89
C GLU A 76 -45.27 -1.00 39.83
N SER A 77 -45.17 0.29 39.48
CA SER A 77 -45.80 1.39 40.22
C SER A 77 -47.32 1.24 40.26
N MET A 78 -47.94 0.93 39.11
CA MET A 78 -49.37 0.64 39.02
C MET A 78 -49.77 -0.58 39.85
N ALA A 79 -49.05 -1.69 39.73
CA ALA A 79 -49.27 -2.90 40.52
C ALA A 79 -49.10 -2.64 42.02
N GLY A 80 -48.10 -1.84 42.42
CA GLY A 80 -47.90 -1.37 43.79
C GLY A 80 -49.11 -0.60 44.33
N SER A 81 -49.66 0.32 43.53
CA SER A 81 -50.90 1.04 43.87
C SER A 81 -52.08 0.09 44.05
N PHE A 82 -52.27 -0.89 43.16
CA PHE A 82 -53.33 -1.90 43.32
C PHE A 82 -53.13 -2.76 44.58
N ARG A 83 -51.90 -3.22 44.85
CA ARG A 83 -51.57 -3.98 46.08
C ARG A 83 -51.93 -3.20 47.33
N TYR A 84 -51.52 -1.93 47.41
CA TYR A 84 -51.80 -1.06 48.55
C TYR A 84 -53.30 -0.88 48.79
N ASN A 85 -54.07 -0.63 47.71
CA ASN A 85 -55.51 -0.45 47.78
C ASN A 85 -56.24 -1.73 48.22
N VAL A 86 -55.82 -2.90 47.74
CA VAL A 86 -56.41 -4.20 48.13
C VAL A 86 -56.05 -4.59 49.57
N MET A 87 -54.85 -4.28 50.06
CA MET A 87 -54.45 -4.62 51.43
C MET A 87 -55.14 -3.77 52.50
N ASN A 88 -55.56 -2.56 52.17
CA ASN A 88 -56.19 -1.61 53.11
C ASN A 88 -57.72 -1.57 52.98
N LEU A 89 -58.33 -2.65 52.49
CA LEU A 89 -59.77 -2.79 52.29
C LEU A 89 -60.60 -2.45 53.55
N ASP A 90 -60.10 -2.78 54.74
CA ASP A 90 -60.81 -2.57 56.01
C ASP A 90 -60.67 -1.13 56.57
N GLY A 91 -59.72 -0.34 56.05
CA GLY A 91 -59.36 0.98 56.61
C GLY A 91 -59.76 2.18 55.75
N LEU A 92 -60.10 1.97 54.48
CA LEU A 92 -60.50 3.01 53.53
C LEU A 92 -61.97 2.85 53.15
N GLU A 93 -62.68 3.97 52.96
CA GLU A 93 -64.01 3.92 52.37
C GLU A 93 -63.93 3.31 50.97
N ALA A 94 -64.82 2.34 50.67
CA ALA A 94 -64.80 1.58 49.42
C ALA A 94 -64.73 2.48 48.17
N HIS A 95 -65.39 3.63 48.20
CA HIS A 95 -65.38 4.61 47.12
C HIS A 95 -63.98 5.22 46.88
N GLN A 96 -63.22 5.53 47.94
CA GLN A 96 -61.88 6.11 47.80
C GLN A 96 -60.89 5.11 47.19
N THR A 97 -60.96 3.85 47.63
CA THR A 97 -60.15 2.76 47.08
C THR A 97 -60.46 2.54 45.60
N LEU A 98 -61.73 2.51 45.23
CA LEU A 98 -62.19 2.34 43.86
C LEU A 98 -61.69 3.49 42.95
N SER A 99 -61.81 4.74 43.41
CA SER A 99 -61.34 5.91 42.66
C SER A 99 -59.83 5.90 42.42
N ASN A 100 -59.04 5.53 43.44
CA ASN A 100 -57.58 5.37 43.31
C ASN A 100 -57.22 4.29 42.29
N MET A 101 -57.90 3.14 42.33
CA MET A 101 -57.69 2.06 41.36
C MET A 101 -58.06 2.47 39.94
N VAL A 102 -59.15 3.23 39.76
CA VAL A 102 -59.54 3.78 38.45
C VAL A 102 -58.49 4.77 37.93
N ASN A 103 -57.95 5.63 38.78
CA ASN A 103 -56.89 6.57 38.38
C ASN A 103 -55.62 5.81 37.96
N SER A 104 -55.18 4.79 38.71
CA SER A 104 -54.08 3.92 38.30
C SER A 104 -54.39 3.22 36.98
N ALA A 105 -55.62 2.73 36.77
CA ALA A 105 -56.04 2.10 35.52
C ALA A 105 -55.99 3.05 34.31
N ARG A 106 -56.26 4.35 34.50
CA ARG A 106 -56.15 5.34 33.42
C ARG A 106 -54.71 5.50 32.92
N ASN A 107 -53.71 5.37 33.78
CA ASN A 107 -52.29 5.50 33.41
C ASN A 107 -51.85 4.46 32.36
N ILE A 108 -52.48 3.28 32.28
CA ILE A 108 -52.12 2.29 31.23
C ILE A 108 -52.39 2.80 29.81
N GLN A 109 -53.37 3.71 29.67
CA GLN A 109 -53.68 4.32 28.36
C GLN A 109 -52.55 5.25 27.93
N GLU A 110 -51.92 5.94 28.89
CA GLU A 110 -50.74 6.79 28.64
C GLU A 110 -49.56 5.93 28.21
N ILE A 111 -49.24 4.86 28.97
CA ILE A 111 -48.20 3.89 28.58
C ILE A 111 -48.46 3.37 27.17
N LYS A 112 -49.70 2.98 26.86
CA LYS A 112 -50.08 2.50 25.52
C LYS A 112 -49.81 3.54 24.42
N LYS A 113 -50.14 4.80 24.66
CA LYS A 113 -49.91 5.90 23.72
C LYS A 113 -48.41 6.10 23.49
N ASP A 114 -47.61 6.00 24.54
CA ASP A 114 -46.16 6.14 24.46
C ASP A 114 -45.54 4.99 23.68
N LEU A 115 -45.97 3.73 23.91
CA LEU A 115 -45.55 2.57 23.10
C LEU A 115 -45.82 2.80 21.60
N GLN A 116 -46.99 3.32 21.26
CA GLN A 116 -47.36 3.60 19.87
C GLN A 116 -46.50 4.70 19.24
N MET A 117 -46.27 5.79 20.00
CA MET A 117 -45.43 6.90 19.54
C MET A 117 -43.98 6.46 19.35
N MET A 118 -43.45 5.62 20.25
CA MET A 118 -42.10 5.07 20.13
C MET A 118 -41.99 4.12 18.94
N ARG A 119 -43.00 3.26 18.69
CA ARG A 119 -43.01 2.42 17.48
C ARG A 119 -42.97 3.24 16.20
N ALA A 120 -43.79 4.29 16.14
CA ALA A 120 -43.81 5.18 14.97
C ALA A 120 -42.46 5.91 14.78
N THR A 121 -41.80 6.27 15.88
CA THR A 121 -40.49 6.92 15.86
C THR A 121 -39.38 5.96 15.43
N SER A 122 -39.40 4.71 15.92
CA SER A 122 -38.41 3.70 15.54
C SER A 122 -38.49 3.39 14.05
N LEU A 123 -39.70 3.21 13.51
CA LEU A 123 -39.92 2.96 12.09
C LEU A 123 -39.42 4.13 11.22
N ARG A 124 -39.66 5.37 11.63
CA ARG A 124 -39.14 6.55 10.92
C ARG A 124 -37.61 6.64 10.97
N PHE A 125 -37.00 6.21 12.07
CA PHE A 125 -35.56 6.18 12.19
C PHE A 125 -34.94 5.16 11.22
N GLU A 126 -35.47 3.94 11.20
CA GLU A 126 -35.07 2.88 10.26
C GLU A 126 -35.28 3.31 8.79
N GLU A 127 -36.41 3.95 8.48
CA GLU A 127 -36.73 4.33 7.09
C GLU A 127 -35.93 5.54 6.57
N LEU A 128 -35.66 6.53 7.42
CA LEU A 128 -35.10 7.82 6.98
C LEU A 128 -33.65 8.04 7.39
N ILE A 129 -33.27 7.63 8.60
CA ILE A 129 -31.97 7.96 9.18
C ILE A 129 -30.92 6.92 8.77
N GLU A 130 -31.26 5.63 8.84
CA GLU A 130 -30.33 4.55 8.49
C GLU A 130 -29.79 4.68 7.05
N PRO A 131 -30.62 4.89 6.01
CA PRO A 131 -30.13 5.05 4.65
C PRO A 131 -29.34 6.36 4.44
N ALA A 132 -29.67 7.41 5.19
CA ALA A 132 -28.97 8.68 5.12
C ALA A 132 -27.56 8.58 5.74
N ILE A 133 -27.43 7.86 6.86
CA ILE A 133 -26.14 7.54 7.49
C ILE A 133 -25.29 6.69 6.57
N ASP A 134 -25.86 5.63 5.98
CA ASP A 134 -25.14 4.77 5.03
C ASP A 134 -24.66 5.55 3.80
N LYS A 135 -25.49 6.44 3.27
CA LYS A 135 -25.10 7.31 2.17
C LYS A 135 -23.97 8.27 2.56
N ALA A 136 -24.03 8.86 3.75
CA ALA A 136 -22.98 9.73 4.26
C ALA A 136 -21.66 8.97 4.49
N LEU A 137 -21.72 7.78 5.10
CA LEU A 137 -20.57 6.89 5.29
C LEU A 137 -19.93 6.49 3.97
N ASN A 138 -20.74 6.11 2.97
CA ASN A 138 -20.23 5.79 1.64
C ASN A 138 -19.58 6.99 0.94
N GLN A 139 -20.11 8.20 1.13
CA GLN A 139 -19.48 9.42 0.62
C GLN A 139 -18.16 9.73 1.31
N ILE A 140 -18.08 9.55 2.63
CA ILE A 140 -16.84 9.73 3.39
C ILE A 140 -15.81 8.70 2.95
N LYS A 141 -16.17 7.42 2.88
CA LYS A 141 -15.28 6.35 2.42
C LYS A 141 -14.71 6.63 1.03
N ASN A 142 -15.57 7.00 0.07
CA ASN A 142 -15.14 7.39 -1.27
C ASN A 142 -14.23 8.63 -1.30
N LYS A 143 -14.36 9.55 -0.33
CA LYS A 143 -13.46 10.71 -0.22
C LYS A 143 -12.12 10.32 0.41
N VAL A 144 -12.12 9.46 1.43
CA VAL A 144 -10.90 8.94 2.06
C VAL A 144 -10.08 8.16 1.02
N ASP A 145 -10.70 7.25 0.26
CA ASP A 145 -10.03 6.51 -0.81
C ASP A 145 -9.38 7.43 -1.87
N LYS A 146 -10.01 8.58 -2.15
CA LYS A 146 -9.45 9.60 -3.06
C LYS A 146 -8.29 10.37 -2.44
N VAL A 147 -8.33 10.63 -1.13
CA VAL A 147 -7.25 11.30 -0.40
C VAL A 147 -6.03 10.38 -0.31
N ASP A 148 -6.22 9.10 0.00
CA ASP A 148 -5.13 8.11 0.02
C ASP A 148 -4.50 7.97 -1.37
N ALA A 149 -5.31 7.94 -2.43
CA ALA A 149 -4.81 7.96 -3.80
C ALA A 149 -4.02 9.23 -4.15
N ALA A 150 -4.44 10.39 -3.62
CA ALA A 150 -3.75 11.66 -3.83
C ALA A 150 -2.42 11.74 -3.04
N ILE A 151 -2.39 11.25 -1.80
CA ILE A 151 -1.18 11.14 -0.98
C ILE A 151 -0.17 10.24 -1.70
N LEU A 152 -0.62 9.08 -2.17
CA LEU A 152 0.23 8.11 -2.86
C LEU A 152 0.79 8.67 -4.18
N ALA A 153 0.00 9.48 -4.90
CA ALA A 153 0.48 10.20 -6.09
C ALA A 153 1.50 11.31 -5.78
N ILE A 154 1.35 12.00 -4.64
CA ILE A 154 2.27 13.06 -4.20
C ILE A 154 3.62 12.45 -3.78
N GLU A 155 3.62 11.43 -2.93
CA GLU A 155 4.84 10.73 -2.48
C GLU A 155 5.63 10.13 -3.66
N GLN A 156 4.91 9.67 -4.68
CA GLN A 156 5.54 9.18 -5.92
C GLN A 156 6.14 10.29 -6.75
N HIS A 157 5.46 11.43 -6.91
CA HIS A 157 6.00 12.54 -7.67
C HIS A 157 7.32 13.08 -7.07
N GLU A 158 7.49 13.03 -5.75
CA GLU A 158 8.76 13.37 -5.09
C GLU A 158 9.86 12.33 -5.36
N THR A 159 9.51 11.04 -5.27
CA THR A 159 10.46 9.94 -5.53
C THR A 159 10.89 9.89 -7.00
N ASP A 160 9.95 10.13 -7.91
CA ASP A 160 10.14 10.15 -9.37
C ASP A 160 11.18 11.20 -9.77
N LYS A 161 11.09 12.39 -9.18
CA LYS A 161 12.05 13.49 -9.39
C LYS A 161 13.47 13.12 -8.96
N ILE A 162 13.63 12.36 -7.88
CA ILE A 162 14.95 11.96 -7.37
C ILE A 162 15.65 11.03 -8.36
N TYR A 163 14.97 9.98 -8.82
CA TYR A 163 15.56 9.01 -9.76
C TYR A 163 15.73 9.59 -11.16
N LEU A 164 14.82 10.44 -11.62
CA LEU A 164 14.96 11.17 -12.88
C LEU A 164 16.12 12.18 -12.80
N GLY A 165 16.34 12.81 -11.64
CA GLY A 165 17.52 13.62 -11.36
C GLY A 165 18.82 12.83 -11.43
N LEU A 166 18.86 11.64 -10.84
CA LEU A 166 20.00 10.72 -10.89
C LEU A 166 20.29 10.24 -12.32
N TYR A 167 19.25 9.86 -13.07
CA TYR A 167 19.36 9.51 -14.48
C TYR A 167 20.02 10.63 -15.28
N ASN A 168 19.53 11.86 -15.12
CA ASN A 168 20.07 13.03 -15.83
C ASN A 168 21.53 13.31 -15.45
N LYS A 169 21.90 13.12 -14.18
CA LYS A 169 23.29 13.24 -13.71
C LYS A 169 24.18 12.22 -14.40
N TYR A 170 23.83 10.93 -14.35
CA TYR A 170 24.64 9.87 -14.96
C TYR A 170 24.65 9.93 -16.49
N ASN A 171 23.58 10.41 -17.11
CA ASN A 171 23.55 10.63 -18.55
C ASN A 171 24.53 11.74 -18.97
N LYS A 172 24.62 12.84 -18.20
CA LYS A 172 25.64 13.87 -18.42
C LYS A 172 27.05 13.29 -18.27
N GLU A 173 27.32 12.57 -17.19
CA GLU A 173 28.62 11.92 -16.98
C GLU A 173 28.97 10.94 -18.11
N TYR A 174 28.01 10.16 -18.60
CA TYR A 174 28.17 9.28 -19.74
C TYR A 174 28.55 10.06 -21.01
N VAL A 175 27.80 11.12 -21.35
CA VAL A 175 28.07 11.95 -22.54
C VAL A 175 29.45 12.62 -22.45
N PHE A 176 29.81 13.19 -21.31
CA PHE A 176 31.14 13.80 -21.12
C PHE A 176 32.26 12.78 -21.28
N ASN A 177 32.17 11.61 -20.63
CA ASN A 177 33.19 10.57 -20.77
C ASN A 177 33.27 10.03 -22.22
N ASN A 178 32.16 10.02 -22.95
CA ASN A 178 32.13 9.61 -24.35
C ASN A 178 32.87 10.60 -25.24
N ILE A 179 32.65 11.89 -25.03
CA ILE A 179 33.40 12.97 -25.70
C ILE A 179 34.89 12.83 -25.40
N PHE A 180 35.28 12.62 -24.13
CA PHE A 180 36.69 12.45 -23.77
C PHE A 180 37.34 11.22 -24.40
N PHE A 181 36.61 10.10 -24.49
CA PHE A 181 37.09 8.90 -25.18
C PHE A 181 37.41 9.17 -26.65
N TYR A 182 36.47 9.71 -27.42
CA TYR A 182 36.72 10.03 -28.83
C TYR A 182 37.79 11.11 -29.01
N THR A 183 37.83 12.09 -28.12
CA THR A 183 38.86 13.13 -28.10
C THR A 183 40.25 12.52 -27.86
N SER A 184 40.38 11.53 -26.99
CA SER A 184 41.66 10.85 -26.73
C SER A 184 42.17 10.08 -27.95
N ILE A 185 41.28 9.42 -28.69
CA ILE A 185 41.63 8.74 -29.96
C ILE A 185 42.05 9.76 -31.01
N PHE A 186 41.30 10.85 -31.14
CA PHE A 186 41.62 11.93 -32.07
C PHE A 186 43.01 12.51 -31.80
N PHE A 187 43.32 12.85 -30.54
CA PHE A 187 44.64 13.33 -30.17
C PHE A 187 45.74 12.29 -30.41
N GLY A 188 45.49 11.01 -30.13
CA GLY A 188 46.43 9.95 -30.45
C GLY A 188 46.80 9.89 -31.93
N ILE A 189 45.80 9.98 -32.81
CA ILE A 189 46.00 10.04 -34.27
C ILE A 189 46.73 11.32 -34.66
N PHE A 190 46.30 12.48 -34.12
CA PHE A 190 46.89 13.78 -34.39
C PHE A 190 48.37 13.84 -34.00
N PHE A 191 48.72 13.43 -32.77
CA PHE A 191 50.11 13.38 -32.31
C PHE A 191 50.94 12.35 -33.09
N THR A 192 50.34 11.23 -33.50
CA THR A 192 51.01 10.27 -34.37
C THR A 192 51.33 10.88 -35.72
N TYR A 193 50.42 11.63 -36.33
CA TYR A 193 50.65 12.33 -37.60
C TYR A 193 51.66 13.47 -37.46
N TYR A 194 51.47 14.34 -36.46
CA TYR A 194 52.35 15.48 -36.18
C TYR A 194 53.78 15.04 -35.90
N SER A 195 53.98 14.03 -35.04
CA SER A 195 55.32 13.50 -34.76
C SER A 195 55.98 12.91 -36.01
N THR A 196 55.23 12.34 -36.96
CA THR A 196 55.81 11.86 -38.22
C THR A 196 56.36 13.03 -39.04
N ILE A 197 55.60 14.12 -39.21
CA ILE A 197 56.03 15.30 -39.97
C ILE A 197 57.27 15.93 -39.34
N GLU A 198 57.23 16.18 -38.03
CA GLU A 198 58.33 16.83 -37.30
C GLU A 198 59.61 15.99 -37.34
N LEU A 199 59.50 14.66 -37.16
CA LEU A 199 60.64 13.75 -37.28
C LEU A 199 61.18 13.72 -38.72
N THR A 200 60.33 13.81 -39.75
CA THR A 200 60.78 13.84 -41.15
C THR A 200 61.42 15.18 -41.54
N ASP A 201 60.92 16.31 -41.05
CA ASP A 201 61.42 17.65 -41.39
C ASP A 201 62.77 17.95 -40.70
N ILE A 202 62.97 17.47 -39.48
CA ILE A 202 64.26 17.60 -38.75
C ILE A 202 65.36 16.73 -39.39
N THR A 203 65.00 15.73 -40.20
CA THR A 203 65.95 14.82 -40.86
C THR A 203 65.82 14.83 -42.38
N ASN A 204 65.91 16.01 -43.00
CA ASN A 204 66.43 16.08 -44.37
C ASN A 204 67.83 15.45 -44.40
N PRO A 205 68.03 14.28 -45.02
CA PRO A 205 69.23 13.52 -44.77
C PRO A 205 70.27 13.82 -45.85
N THR A 206 71.23 14.70 -45.56
CA THR A 206 72.60 14.44 -46.02
C THR A 206 73.13 13.25 -45.22
N VAL A 207 72.80 12.05 -45.70
CA VAL A 207 73.26 10.77 -45.18
C VAL A 207 74.79 10.73 -45.27
N ALA A 208 75.48 10.85 -44.15
CA ALA A 208 76.93 10.60 -44.10
C ALA A 208 77.39 9.75 -42.91
N ASN A 209 76.58 9.56 -41.86
CA ASN A 209 76.99 8.81 -40.65
C ASN A 209 75.95 7.77 -40.20
N TYR A 210 76.38 6.50 -40.13
CA TYR A 210 75.60 5.35 -39.64
C TYR A 210 75.01 5.57 -38.23
N GLN A 211 75.74 6.27 -37.37
CA GLN A 211 75.31 6.58 -36.00
C GLN A 211 74.10 7.52 -35.95
N SER A 212 73.97 8.45 -36.89
CA SER A 212 72.81 9.36 -36.98
C SER A 212 71.55 8.63 -37.46
N TYR A 213 71.71 7.66 -38.38
CA TYR A 213 70.61 6.82 -38.86
C TYR A 213 70.06 5.90 -37.77
N GLN A 214 70.93 5.25 -36.99
CA GLN A 214 70.50 4.42 -35.87
C GLN A 214 69.77 5.24 -34.79
N ASN A 215 70.30 6.40 -34.42
CA ASN A 215 69.66 7.29 -33.44
C ASN A 215 68.29 7.80 -33.89
N PHE A 216 68.09 8.01 -35.20
CA PHE A 216 66.80 8.37 -35.78
C PHE A 216 65.76 7.27 -35.58
N TRP A 217 66.08 6.03 -35.96
CA TRP A 217 65.16 4.89 -35.82
C TRP A 217 64.79 4.61 -34.38
N ILE A 218 65.77 4.71 -33.46
CA ILE A 218 65.51 4.53 -32.02
C ILE A 218 64.52 5.60 -31.53
N LYS A 219 64.77 6.89 -31.82
CA LYS A 219 63.86 7.98 -31.42
C LYS A 219 62.46 7.83 -32.03
N PHE A 220 62.38 7.49 -33.31
CA PHE A 220 61.13 7.27 -34.02
C PHE A 220 60.31 6.16 -33.33
N ILE A 221 60.92 5.00 -33.08
CA ILE A 221 60.25 3.87 -32.43
C ILE A 221 59.82 4.22 -31.01
N THR A 222 60.69 4.86 -30.21
CA THR A 222 60.37 5.24 -28.82
C THR A 222 59.20 6.21 -28.74
N ILE A 223 59.16 7.24 -29.61
CA ILE A 223 58.06 8.22 -29.63
C ILE A 223 56.74 7.57 -30.04
N LYS A 224 56.75 6.70 -31.07
CA LYS A 224 55.53 5.98 -31.48
C LYS A 224 55.01 5.05 -30.39
N PHE A 225 55.90 4.34 -29.72
CA PHE A 225 55.51 3.47 -28.61
C PHE A 225 54.93 4.27 -27.43
N LEU A 226 55.53 5.42 -27.11
CA LEU A 226 55.02 6.32 -26.06
C LEU A 226 53.63 6.87 -26.40
N ILE A 227 53.42 7.36 -27.63
CA ILE A 227 52.12 7.88 -28.07
C ILE A 227 51.07 6.76 -28.07
N LEU A 228 51.42 5.56 -28.56
CA LEU A 228 50.54 4.41 -28.60
C LEU A 228 50.12 3.99 -27.19
N SER A 229 51.09 3.77 -26.30
CA SER A 229 50.83 3.39 -24.90
C SER A 229 49.98 4.43 -24.17
N ALA A 230 50.30 5.72 -24.27
CA ALA A 230 49.51 6.79 -23.67
C ALA A 230 48.07 6.81 -24.21
N THR A 231 47.89 6.73 -25.54
CA THR A 231 46.57 6.72 -26.18
C THR A 231 45.74 5.53 -25.69
N VAL A 232 46.33 4.32 -25.66
CA VAL A 232 45.65 3.11 -25.18
C VAL A 232 45.29 3.24 -23.70
N THR A 233 46.18 3.76 -22.85
CA THR A 233 45.90 3.95 -21.43
C THR A 233 44.74 4.93 -21.20
N PHE A 234 44.75 6.10 -21.85
CA PHE A 234 43.66 7.07 -21.71
C PHE A 234 42.34 6.55 -22.29
N ALA A 235 42.37 5.94 -23.47
CA ALA A 235 41.19 5.33 -24.08
C ALA A 235 40.58 4.26 -23.16
N THR A 236 41.41 3.41 -22.55
CA THR A 236 40.98 2.36 -21.61
C THR A 236 40.37 2.96 -20.34
N LEU A 237 40.98 4.01 -19.77
CA LEU A 237 40.46 4.68 -18.57
C LEU A 237 39.08 5.31 -18.83
N PHE A 238 38.92 6.02 -19.95
CA PHE A 238 37.63 6.63 -20.30
C PHE A 238 36.58 5.59 -20.67
N LEU A 239 36.96 4.50 -21.34
CA LEU A 239 36.05 3.39 -21.64
C LEU A 239 35.51 2.74 -20.37
N ARG A 240 36.37 2.51 -19.36
CA ARG A 240 35.95 1.98 -18.06
C ARG A 240 34.97 2.91 -17.34
N ARG A 241 35.27 4.22 -17.31
CA ARG A 241 34.36 5.22 -16.71
C ARG A 241 33.04 5.35 -17.45
N LEU A 242 33.07 5.27 -18.79
CA LEU A 242 31.88 5.30 -19.63
C LEU A 242 30.97 4.10 -19.39
N SER A 243 31.55 2.89 -19.30
CA SER A 243 30.81 1.67 -18.98
C SER A 243 30.12 1.77 -17.61
N HIS A 244 30.84 2.25 -16.60
CA HIS A 244 30.29 2.47 -15.27
C HIS A 244 29.14 3.49 -15.25
N ALA A 245 29.32 4.65 -15.89
CA ALA A 245 28.30 5.68 -15.98
C ALA A 245 27.06 5.20 -16.76
N LYS A 246 27.25 4.41 -17.82
CA LYS A 246 26.15 3.80 -18.58
C LYS A 246 25.33 2.86 -17.68
N LYS A 247 25.99 2.01 -16.89
CA LYS A 247 25.32 1.10 -15.94
C LYS A 247 24.50 1.86 -14.90
N LEU A 248 25.09 2.87 -14.27
CA LEU A 248 24.38 3.69 -13.28
C LEU A 248 23.18 4.42 -13.87
N LYS A 249 23.31 4.92 -15.11
CA LYS A 249 22.20 5.53 -15.84
C LYS A 249 21.06 4.53 -16.08
N GLU A 250 21.38 3.34 -16.59
CA GLU A 250 20.39 2.30 -16.88
C GLU A 250 19.69 1.81 -15.61
N GLN A 251 20.45 1.62 -14.52
CA GLN A 251 19.89 1.26 -13.22
C GLN A 251 18.95 2.35 -12.69
N ALA A 252 19.37 3.62 -12.71
CA ALA A 252 18.52 4.72 -12.26
C ALA A 252 17.24 4.86 -13.09
N TYR A 253 17.34 4.65 -14.41
CA TYR A 253 16.18 4.66 -15.30
C TYR A 253 15.23 3.49 -15.03
N GLN A 254 15.76 2.28 -14.86
CA GLN A 254 14.96 1.10 -14.54
C GLN A 254 14.25 1.29 -13.19
N THR A 255 14.96 1.74 -12.16
CA THR A 255 14.36 2.00 -10.85
C THR A 255 13.30 3.10 -10.90
N HIS A 256 13.53 4.17 -11.68
CA HIS A 256 12.51 5.19 -11.94
C HIS A 256 11.24 4.54 -12.53
N VAL A 257 11.35 3.81 -13.65
CA VAL A 257 10.21 3.17 -14.30
C VAL A 257 9.51 2.15 -13.39
N GLU A 258 10.27 1.36 -12.63
CA GLU A 258 9.72 0.39 -11.68
C GLU A 258 8.94 1.07 -10.55
N ILE A 259 9.45 2.18 -9.99
CA ILE A 259 8.74 2.95 -8.96
C ILE A 259 7.51 3.66 -9.54
N SER A 260 7.59 4.21 -10.76
CA SER A 260 6.43 4.84 -11.41
C SER A 260 5.34 3.81 -11.76
N ALA A 261 5.71 2.55 -12.07
CA ALA A 261 4.79 1.47 -12.40
C ALA A 261 4.23 0.72 -11.16
N PHE A 262 4.95 0.76 -10.03
CA PHE A 262 4.58 0.14 -8.76
C PHE A 262 3.12 0.36 -8.30
N PRO A 263 2.58 1.59 -8.26
CA PRO A 263 1.19 1.82 -7.81
C PRO A 263 0.14 1.12 -8.66
N ILE A 264 0.40 1.00 -9.96
CA ILE A 264 -0.52 0.34 -10.90
C ILE A 264 -0.61 -1.16 -10.57
N HIS A 265 0.51 -1.77 -10.16
CA HIS A 265 0.55 -3.18 -9.72
C HIS A 265 0.00 -3.39 -8.31
N VAL A 266 0.27 -2.47 -7.38
CA VAL A 266 -0.23 -2.56 -6.00
C VAL A 266 -1.75 -2.39 -5.93
N ARG A 267 -2.35 -1.60 -6.83
CA ARG A 267 -3.80 -1.36 -6.87
C ARG A 267 -4.62 -2.62 -7.19
N SER A 268 -4.06 -3.59 -7.90
CA SER A 268 -4.72 -4.85 -8.24
C SER A 268 -4.61 -5.93 -7.18
N LEU A 269 -3.85 -5.71 -6.10
CA LEU A 269 -3.54 -6.72 -5.09
C LEU A 269 -4.37 -6.54 -3.81
N LYS A 270 -4.60 -7.65 -3.09
CA LYS A 270 -5.25 -7.63 -1.77
C LYS A 270 -4.33 -7.01 -0.73
N GLU A 271 -4.91 -6.44 0.31
CA GLU A 271 -4.21 -5.62 1.32
C GLU A 271 -3.07 -6.37 2.05
N GLU A 272 -3.23 -7.68 2.23
CA GLU A 272 -2.24 -8.61 2.76
C GLU A 272 -1.00 -8.73 1.85
N ASP A 273 -1.22 -8.90 0.54
CA ASP A 273 -0.16 -9.02 -0.47
C ASP A 273 0.59 -7.70 -0.69
N LYS A 274 -0.08 -6.56 -0.48
CA LYS A 274 0.56 -5.22 -0.59
C LYS A 274 1.68 -5.05 0.42
N HIS A 275 1.49 -5.54 1.65
CA HIS A 275 2.47 -5.37 2.72
C HIS A 275 3.71 -6.25 2.50
N GLU A 276 3.53 -7.45 1.96
CA GLU A 276 4.62 -8.34 1.55
C GLU A 276 5.43 -7.74 0.40
N LEU A 277 4.75 -7.16 -0.60
CA LEU A 277 5.41 -6.54 -1.75
C LEU A 277 6.19 -5.28 -1.38
N VAL A 278 5.64 -4.45 -0.47
CA VAL A 278 6.36 -3.28 0.08
C VAL A 278 7.60 -3.73 0.85
N LYS A 279 7.52 -4.81 1.64
CA LYS A 279 8.67 -5.36 2.36
C LYS A 279 9.75 -5.88 1.42
N GLU A 280 9.38 -6.62 0.38
CA GLU A 280 10.31 -7.16 -0.63
C GLU A 280 11.01 -6.02 -1.39
N LEU A 281 10.27 -5.01 -1.83
CA LEU A 281 10.85 -3.87 -2.55
C LEU A 281 11.71 -2.99 -1.65
N THR A 282 11.32 -2.82 -0.38
CA THR A 282 12.15 -2.09 0.58
C THR A 282 13.50 -2.77 0.71
N MET A 283 13.55 -4.11 0.81
CA MET A 283 14.81 -4.85 0.84
C MET A 283 15.58 -4.81 -0.49
N LYS A 284 14.88 -4.69 -1.63
CA LYS A 284 15.50 -4.68 -2.96
C LYS A 284 16.11 -3.32 -3.34
N TYR A 285 15.50 -2.22 -2.90
CA TYR A 285 15.92 -0.86 -3.26
C TYR A 285 16.64 -0.09 -2.15
N PHE A 286 16.35 -0.39 -0.87
CA PHE A 286 17.04 0.24 0.26
C PHE A 286 18.13 -0.70 0.80
N GLY A 287 19.35 -0.19 0.93
CA GLY A 287 20.47 -0.93 1.53
C GLY A 287 21.25 -1.85 0.59
N LYS A 288 21.00 -1.81 -0.73
CA LYS A 288 21.78 -2.59 -1.69
C LYS A 288 23.13 -1.92 -1.97
N GLU A 289 24.21 -2.56 -1.54
CA GLU A 289 25.56 -2.21 -1.99
C GLU A 289 25.66 -2.41 -3.51
N LEU A 290 26.35 -1.50 -4.17
CA LEU A 290 26.42 -1.38 -5.62
C LEU A 290 27.03 -2.66 -6.21
N ASP A 291 26.20 -3.54 -6.78
CA ASP A 291 26.59 -4.89 -7.22
C ASP A 291 27.79 -4.83 -8.18
N GLN A 292 28.96 -5.17 -7.63
CA GLN A 292 30.28 -5.01 -8.22
C GLN A 292 30.63 -6.16 -9.17
N THR A 293 29.85 -7.25 -9.13
CA THR A 293 30.11 -8.52 -9.82
C THR A 293 30.09 -8.45 -11.36
N GLN A 294 29.48 -7.40 -11.94
CA GLN A 294 29.53 -7.19 -13.41
C GLN A 294 30.67 -6.28 -13.88
N ASN A 295 31.20 -5.40 -13.02
CA ASN A 295 32.41 -4.64 -13.38
C ASN A 295 33.62 -5.59 -13.51
N ASP A 296 33.65 -6.64 -12.69
CA ASP A 296 34.66 -7.69 -12.76
C ASP A 296 34.53 -8.49 -14.06
N LYS A 297 33.31 -8.82 -14.52
CA LYS A 297 33.09 -9.51 -15.81
C LYS A 297 33.52 -8.71 -17.04
N ILE A 298 33.38 -7.38 -17.02
CA ILE A 298 33.88 -6.52 -18.12
C ILE A 298 35.40 -6.40 -18.04
N GLY A 299 35.97 -6.35 -16.83
CA GLY A 299 37.40 -6.46 -16.60
C GLY A 299 37.98 -7.76 -17.15
N ASP A 300 37.33 -8.89 -16.86
CA ASP A 300 37.69 -10.22 -17.34
C ASP A 300 37.57 -10.32 -18.86
N LEU A 301 36.49 -9.81 -19.47
CA LEU A 301 36.34 -9.83 -20.93
C LEU A 301 37.41 -8.99 -21.65
N MET A 302 37.77 -7.82 -21.10
CA MET A 302 38.86 -7.01 -21.63
C MET A 302 40.22 -7.68 -21.42
N GLN A 303 40.41 -8.36 -20.29
CA GLN A 303 41.61 -9.13 -20.01
C GLN A 303 41.75 -10.32 -20.96
N ASP A 304 40.68 -11.05 -21.24
CA ASP A 304 40.63 -12.15 -22.21
C ASP A 304 40.99 -11.68 -23.62
N GLN A 305 40.49 -10.50 -24.04
CA GLN A 305 40.83 -9.90 -25.33
C GLN A 305 42.29 -9.44 -25.40
N LEU A 306 42.85 -8.92 -24.31
CA LEU A 306 44.27 -8.54 -24.22
C LEU A 306 45.19 -9.77 -24.22
N VAL A 307 44.81 -10.84 -23.54
CA VAL A 307 45.53 -12.12 -23.54
C VAL A 307 45.52 -12.73 -24.93
N ALA A 308 44.35 -12.84 -25.57
CA ALA A 308 44.22 -13.32 -26.94
C ALA A 308 45.02 -12.49 -27.95
N GLY A 309 45.02 -11.15 -27.81
CA GLY A 309 45.85 -10.26 -28.63
C GLY A 309 47.35 -10.47 -28.42
N THR A 310 47.78 -10.74 -27.17
CA THR A 310 49.18 -11.00 -26.82
C THR A 310 49.65 -12.37 -27.33
N GLU A 311 48.79 -13.38 -27.28
CA GLU A 311 49.06 -14.71 -27.84
C GLU A 311 49.18 -14.65 -29.36
N LEU A 312 48.34 -13.84 -30.04
CA LEU A 312 48.41 -13.65 -31.48
C LEU A 312 49.71 -12.94 -31.91
N ILE A 313 50.19 -11.98 -31.11
CA ILE A 313 51.49 -11.33 -31.32
C ILE A 313 52.65 -12.31 -31.10
N LYS A 314 52.59 -13.14 -30.05
CA LYS A 314 53.58 -14.19 -29.79
C LYS A 314 53.63 -15.21 -30.93
N ALA A 315 52.47 -15.71 -31.37
CA ALA A 315 52.36 -16.65 -32.49
C ALA A 315 52.89 -16.03 -33.80
N SER A 316 52.60 -14.74 -34.03
CA SER A 316 53.14 -14.02 -35.19
C SER A 316 54.66 -13.84 -35.11
N ALA A 317 55.21 -13.59 -33.92
CA ALA A 317 56.66 -13.47 -33.70
C ALA A 317 57.39 -14.82 -33.85
N GLU A 318 56.76 -15.93 -33.45
CA GLU A 318 57.25 -17.29 -33.68
C GLU A 318 57.21 -17.66 -35.16
N LEU A 319 56.13 -17.31 -35.88
CA LEU A 319 56.04 -17.49 -37.32
C LEU A 319 57.13 -16.71 -38.07
N VAL A 320 57.39 -15.45 -37.69
CA VAL A 320 58.47 -14.65 -38.31
C VAL A 320 59.86 -15.22 -38.00
N LYS A 321 60.08 -15.80 -36.81
CA LYS A 321 61.32 -16.53 -36.49
C LYS A 321 61.47 -17.84 -37.27
N SER A 322 60.36 -18.51 -37.60
CA SER A 322 60.37 -19.77 -38.35
C SER A 322 60.66 -19.61 -39.86
N VAL A 323 60.65 -18.38 -40.39
CA VAL A 323 60.74 -18.11 -41.85
C VAL A 323 62.17 -17.78 -42.35
N LYS A 324 63.23 -17.76 -41.53
CA LYS A 324 64.63 -17.84 -42.04
C LYS A 324 65.60 -18.39 -40.98
N PRO A 325 66.48 -19.38 -41.30
CA PRO A 325 67.19 -19.52 -42.56
C PRO A 325 67.14 -20.92 -43.21
N SER A 326 66.66 -21.00 -44.44
CA SER A 326 66.96 -22.14 -45.35
C SER A 326 67.13 -21.62 -46.79
N ALA A 327 68.07 -20.69 -46.97
CA ALA A 327 68.48 -20.20 -48.30
C ALA A 327 70.00 -20.17 -48.49
N LEU A 328 70.73 -20.95 -47.68
CA LEU A 328 72.18 -21.17 -47.82
C LEU A 328 72.53 -22.58 -47.32
N ALA A 329 72.17 -23.61 -48.09
CA ALA A 329 72.87 -24.90 -48.09
C ALA A 329 72.41 -25.75 -49.29
N ASP A 330 73.42 -26.16 -50.07
CA ASP A 330 73.47 -27.31 -50.97
C ASP A 330 72.62 -27.37 -52.23
N ASN A 331 73.31 -27.18 -53.36
CA ASN A 331 73.05 -27.98 -54.56
C ASN A 331 74.39 -28.48 -55.14
N PRO A 332 74.76 -29.76 -54.93
CA PRO A 332 75.90 -30.38 -55.62
C PRO A 332 75.44 -31.27 -56.79
N SER A 333 76.08 -31.07 -57.96
CA SER A 333 76.30 -32.01 -59.08
C SER A 333 75.05 -32.46 -59.88
N ASP A 334 75.02 -32.63 -61.22
CA ASP A 334 76.05 -33.00 -62.20
C ASP A 334 75.48 -32.93 -63.66
N ARG A 335 76.40 -32.95 -64.66
CA ARG A 335 76.28 -33.41 -66.08
C ARG A 335 75.99 -32.48 -67.28
N SER A 336 77.11 -32.20 -67.98
CA SER A 336 77.49 -32.63 -69.35
C SER A 336 76.77 -32.17 -70.64
N ASN A 337 77.63 -31.82 -71.62
CA ASN A 337 77.50 -31.75 -73.10
C ASN A 337 76.85 -30.45 -73.62
N ASN A 338 77.53 -29.59 -74.41
CA ASN A 338 78.54 -29.77 -75.46
C ASN A 338 79.56 -28.61 -75.47
#